data_AF-A0A958MNY8-F1
#
_entry.id   AF-A0A958MNY8-F1
#
_cell.length_a   1.000
_cell.length_b   1.000
_cell.length_c   1.000
_cell.angle_alpha   90.00
_cell.angle_beta   90.00
_cell.angle_gamma   90.00
#
_symmetry.space_group_name_H-M   'P 1'
#
loop_
_entity.id
_entity.type
_entity.pdbx_description
1 polymer ?
#
loop_
_entity_poly.entity_id
_entity_poly.type
_entity_poly.pdbx_seq_one_letter_code
_entity_poly.pdbx_strand_id
1 'polypeptide(L)'
;MTKKEQILLSIEAATQRIGTTWPLYSFVTSNPLSGYEKLTFEEAVQEAGRFLKSNVYPSVSIFRQAYENNDIDASILSEILKSNELFKSPEAYLEVMENEEHINSNETSSKLDVIMSKWLSAFMDEGLAEWQMPFKEKGFYAAWKQLAVYDKDFGKPSLKHLPETSIEALVQVLNAHQITNYNEVFSAHIAALSGWTGYIKHRIDTNSIWQQQFPITIEDYLAVRLTIANHLGMSLEQEIHTTKKAINNGLKHLWLKAWEATFQNRLVSDLKAKNISNNPTVKNVIEPDAQMVFCIDTRSEMIRRHVEAAGNYETFGYAGFFGIAADYQHYQEDITIKS
;
A
#
# COMPACT_ATOMS: atom_id res chain seq x y z
N MET A 1 -13.88 19.11 -24.17
CA MET A 1 -12.79 18.27 -23.66
C MET A 1 -12.42 17.25 -24.72
N THR A 2 -11.17 17.23 -25.17
CA THR A 2 -10.70 16.25 -26.16
C THR A 2 -10.61 14.85 -25.56
N LYS A 3 -10.58 13.80 -26.38
CA LYS A 3 -10.40 12.42 -25.88
C LYS A 3 -9.07 12.24 -25.14
N LYS A 4 -8.01 12.92 -25.58
CA LYS A 4 -6.71 12.94 -24.90
C LYS A 4 -6.82 13.56 -23.50
N GLU A 5 -7.50 14.69 -23.36
CA GLU A 5 -7.77 15.32 -22.05
C GLU A 5 -8.58 14.41 -21.12
N GLN A 6 -9.59 13.70 -21.64
CA GLN A 6 -10.36 12.72 -20.86
C GLN A 6 -9.48 11.60 -20.30
N ILE A 7 -8.59 11.06 -21.12
CA ILE A 7 -7.66 10.01 -20.70
C ILE A 7 -6.74 10.53 -19.59
N LEU A 8 -6.14 11.71 -19.76
CA LEU A 8 -5.22 12.29 -18.78
C LEU A 8 -5.91 12.54 -17.42
N LEU A 9 -7.12 13.11 -17.42
CA LEU A 9 -7.89 13.31 -16.19
C LEU A 9 -8.25 11.98 -15.52
N SER A 10 -8.57 10.95 -16.29
CA SER A 10 -8.82 9.61 -15.75
C SER A 10 -7.57 8.96 -15.17
N ILE A 11 -6.40 9.19 -15.77
CA ILE A 11 -5.11 8.72 -15.22
C ILE A 11 -4.83 9.39 -13.88
N GLU A 12 -5.01 10.71 -13.80
CA GLU A 12 -4.82 11.46 -12.56
C GLU A 12 -5.76 10.96 -11.46
N ALA A 13 -7.06 10.83 -11.76
CA ALA A 13 -8.05 10.31 -10.82
C ALA A 13 -7.73 8.87 -10.35
N ALA A 14 -7.27 8.00 -11.25
CA ALA A 14 -6.87 6.63 -10.90
C ALA A 14 -5.59 6.59 -10.06
N THR A 15 -4.64 7.49 -10.32
CA THR A 15 -3.36 7.58 -9.59
C THR A 15 -3.56 7.99 -8.13
N GLN A 16 -4.58 8.82 -7.84
CA GLN A 16 -4.89 9.22 -6.45
C GLN A 16 -5.31 8.05 -5.55
N ARG A 17 -5.75 6.92 -6.12
CA ARG A 17 -6.13 5.73 -5.36
C ARG A 17 -4.94 4.91 -4.84
N ILE A 18 -3.71 5.24 -5.24
CA ILE A 18 -2.51 4.49 -4.85
C ILE A 18 -1.58 5.35 -3.99
N GLY A 19 -1.06 4.74 -2.93
CA GLY A 19 -0.07 5.34 -2.05
C GLY A 19 1.29 5.52 -2.73
N THR A 20 2.01 6.57 -2.34
CA THR A 20 3.39 6.77 -2.77
C THR A 20 4.28 5.71 -2.12
N THR A 21 5.21 5.15 -2.89
CA THR A 21 6.18 4.14 -2.42
C THR A 21 7.59 4.70 -2.57
N TRP A 22 8.33 4.76 -1.47
CA TRP A 22 9.70 5.27 -1.45
C TRP A 22 10.70 4.19 -1.86
N PRO A 23 11.86 4.58 -2.43
CA PRO A 23 12.94 3.63 -2.67
C PRO A 23 13.41 3.02 -1.35
N LEU A 24 13.77 1.74 -1.37
CA LEU A 24 14.19 0.95 -0.19
C LEU A 24 15.54 1.36 0.43
N TYR A 25 16.04 2.56 0.13
CA TYR A 25 17.20 3.14 0.84
C TYR A 25 16.92 3.33 2.34
N SER A 26 15.65 3.47 2.69
CA SER A 26 15.16 3.53 4.08
C SER A 26 13.84 2.79 4.20
N PHE A 27 13.73 1.82 5.12
CA PHE A 27 12.46 1.16 5.43
C PHE A 27 11.52 2.16 6.11
N VAL A 28 10.56 2.69 5.36
CA VAL A 28 9.43 3.43 5.91
C VAL A 28 8.16 2.74 5.46
N THR A 29 7.34 2.31 6.41
CA THR A 29 6.04 1.69 6.12
C THR A 29 5.08 2.75 5.60
N SER A 30 4.66 2.63 4.34
CA SER A 30 3.60 3.45 3.75
C SER A 30 2.23 2.85 4.09
N ASN A 31 1.25 3.67 4.45
CA ASN A 31 -0.13 3.23 4.60
C ASN A 31 -0.68 2.82 3.22
N PRO A 32 -0.98 1.53 2.96
CA PRO A 32 -1.49 1.08 1.67
C PRO A 32 -2.85 1.70 1.32
N LEU A 33 -3.56 2.23 2.31
CA LEU A 33 -4.87 2.85 2.18
C LEU A 33 -4.81 4.39 2.15
N SER A 34 -3.63 5.01 1.99
CA SER A 34 -3.50 6.48 2.03
C SER A 34 -4.36 7.21 0.96
N GLY A 35 -4.67 6.55 -0.15
CA GLY A 35 -5.57 7.08 -1.19
C GLY A 35 -7.07 7.04 -0.83
N TYR A 36 -7.42 6.42 0.30
CA TYR A 36 -8.80 6.12 0.72
C TYR A 36 -9.17 6.74 2.07
N GLU A 37 -8.36 7.68 2.58
CA GLU A 37 -8.52 8.28 3.91
C GLU A 37 -9.83 9.05 4.12
N LYS A 38 -10.55 9.36 3.03
CA LYS A 38 -11.88 10.01 3.07
C LYS A 38 -13.03 9.02 3.29
N LEU A 39 -12.78 7.71 3.20
CA LEU A 39 -13.77 6.65 3.37
C LEU A 39 -13.70 6.07 4.78
N THR A 40 -14.78 5.42 5.23
CA THR A 40 -14.70 4.57 6.43
C THR A 40 -13.74 3.40 6.19
N PHE A 41 -13.20 2.78 7.25
CA PHE A 41 -12.27 1.65 7.09
C PHE A 41 -12.88 0.51 6.26
N GLU A 42 -14.15 0.15 6.51
CA GLU A 42 -14.85 -0.90 5.79
C GLU A 42 -14.95 -0.57 4.29
N GLU A 43 -15.36 0.65 3.95
CA GLU A 43 -15.46 1.14 2.56
C GLU A 43 -14.08 1.25 1.89
N ALA A 44 -13.08 1.77 2.61
CA ALA A 44 -11.71 1.90 2.13
C ALA A 44 -11.13 0.53 1.78
N VAL A 45 -11.29 -0.44 2.68
CA VAL A 45 -10.84 -1.82 2.49
C VAL A 45 -11.58 -2.50 1.34
N GLN A 46 -12.89 -2.29 1.22
CA GLN A 46 -13.69 -2.85 0.13
C GLN A 46 -13.26 -2.27 -1.22
N GLU A 47 -13.11 -0.95 -1.32
CA GLU A 47 -12.74 -0.26 -2.55
C GLU A 47 -11.29 -0.56 -2.93
N ALA A 48 -10.36 -0.51 -1.98
CA ALA A 48 -8.96 -0.89 -2.19
C ALA A 48 -8.86 -2.35 -2.63
N GLY A 49 -9.60 -3.26 -1.99
CA GLY A 49 -9.61 -4.68 -2.31
C GLY A 49 -10.24 -5.06 -3.66
N ARG A 50 -10.93 -4.12 -4.34
CA ARG A 50 -11.38 -4.31 -5.74
C ARG A 50 -10.22 -4.29 -6.73
N PHE A 51 -9.20 -3.49 -6.44
CA PHE A 51 -8.10 -3.22 -7.37
C PHE A 51 -6.77 -3.78 -6.87
N LEU A 52 -6.49 -3.63 -5.58
CA LEU A 52 -5.35 -4.25 -4.94
C LEU A 52 -5.66 -5.74 -4.75
N LYS A 53 -4.83 -6.60 -5.33
CA LYS A 53 -4.82 -8.05 -5.09
C LYS A 53 -4.25 -8.38 -3.70
N SER A 54 -4.60 -7.60 -2.69
CA SER A 54 -4.09 -7.75 -1.33
C SER A 54 -5.15 -8.33 -0.40
N ASN A 55 -4.68 -9.10 0.57
CA ASN A 55 -5.46 -9.47 1.72
C ASN A 55 -5.51 -8.27 2.67
N VAL A 56 -6.69 -7.67 2.73
CA VAL A 56 -7.00 -6.48 3.52
C VAL A 56 -7.35 -6.81 4.98
N TYR A 57 -7.59 -8.08 5.26
CA TYR A 57 -7.79 -8.65 6.59
C TYR A 57 -6.79 -9.78 6.82
N PRO A 58 -6.47 -10.11 8.09
CA PRO A 58 -5.74 -11.33 8.43
C PRO A 58 -6.31 -12.58 7.76
N SER A 59 -5.46 -13.58 7.50
CA SER A 59 -5.90 -14.89 7.02
C SER A 59 -6.74 -15.59 8.10
N VAL A 60 -7.56 -16.55 7.68
CA VAL A 60 -8.39 -17.31 8.62
C VAL A 60 -7.55 -18.10 9.61
N SER A 61 -6.37 -18.57 9.19
CA SER A 61 -5.39 -19.21 10.07
C SER A 61 -4.90 -18.28 11.20
N ILE A 62 -4.71 -16.98 10.92
CA ILE A 62 -4.32 -16.00 11.94
C ILE A 62 -5.47 -15.79 12.93
N PHE A 63 -6.70 -15.65 12.44
CA PHE A 63 -7.88 -15.53 13.31
C PHE A 63 -8.08 -16.75 14.19
N ARG A 64 -7.90 -17.95 13.63
CA ARG A 64 -7.97 -19.22 14.38
C ARG A 64 -6.93 -19.25 15.48
N GLN A 65 -5.68 -18.95 15.16
CA GLN A 65 -4.59 -18.90 16.15
C GLN A 65 -4.87 -17.86 17.25
N ALA A 66 -5.31 -16.66 16.87
CA ALA A 66 -5.65 -15.61 17.83
C ALA A 66 -6.81 -16.02 18.75
N TYR A 67 -7.80 -16.76 18.23
CA TYR A 67 -8.88 -17.30 19.04
C TYR A 67 -8.42 -18.41 19.99
N GLU A 68 -7.62 -19.36 19.51
CA GLU A 68 -7.06 -20.45 20.32
C GLU A 68 -6.13 -19.95 21.43
N ASN A 69 -5.36 -18.88 21.16
CA ASN A 69 -4.49 -18.23 22.14
C ASN A 69 -5.25 -17.35 23.13
N ASN A 70 -6.57 -17.22 22.99
CA ASN A 70 -7.40 -16.22 23.66
C ASN A 70 -6.97 -14.78 23.35
N ASP A 71 -6.22 -14.47 22.30
CA ASP A 71 -6.02 -13.08 21.87
C ASP A 71 -7.34 -12.43 21.42
N ILE A 72 -8.31 -13.25 21.00
CA ILE A 72 -9.71 -12.90 20.80
C ILE A 72 -10.54 -13.55 21.92
N ASP A 73 -11.22 -12.75 22.74
CA ASP A 73 -12.08 -13.25 23.80
C ASP A 73 -13.40 -13.82 23.22
N ALA A 74 -13.71 -15.06 23.58
CA ALA A 74 -14.87 -15.77 23.07
C ALA A 74 -16.21 -15.14 23.44
N SER A 75 -16.31 -14.50 24.61
CA SER A 75 -17.54 -13.84 25.04
C SER A 75 -17.79 -12.56 24.25
N ILE A 76 -16.75 -11.75 24.06
CA ILE A 76 -16.78 -10.52 23.25
C ILE A 76 -17.13 -10.86 21.79
N LEU A 77 -16.45 -11.85 21.21
CA LEU A 77 -16.72 -12.27 19.84
C LEU A 77 -18.17 -12.77 19.68
N SER A 78 -18.66 -13.58 20.62
CA SER A 78 -20.04 -14.09 20.58
C SER A 78 -21.08 -12.97 20.69
N GLU A 79 -20.81 -11.93 21.48
CA GLU A 79 -21.69 -10.76 21.60
C GLU A 79 -21.72 -9.95 20.30
N ILE A 80 -20.55 -9.70 19.70
CA ILE A 80 -20.42 -9.00 18.41
C ILE A 80 -21.12 -9.77 17.29
N LEU A 81 -20.96 -11.10 17.23
CA LEU A 81 -21.65 -11.92 16.22
C LEU A 81 -23.17 -11.84 16.41
N LYS A 82 -23.68 -12.01 17.64
CA LYS A 82 -25.13 -11.95 17.93
C LYS A 82 -25.74 -10.59 17.61
N SER A 83 -25.04 -9.49 17.90
CA SER A 83 -25.52 -8.14 17.59
C SER A 83 -25.59 -7.86 16.08
N ASN A 84 -24.90 -8.67 15.28
CA ASN A 84 -24.95 -8.65 13.81
C ASN A 84 -25.81 -9.79 13.23
N GLU A 85 -26.75 -10.34 14.02
CA GLU A 85 -27.68 -11.41 13.61
C GLU A 85 -26.99 -12.73 13.18
N LEU A 86 -25.76 -12.96 13.65
CA LEU A 86 -24.98 -14.16 13.40
C LEU A 86 -25.00 -15.09 14.62
N PHE A 87 -25.73 -16.20 14.51
CA PHE A 87 -26.05 -17.08 15.65
C PHE A 87 -25.29 -18.42 15.68
N LYS A 88 -24.42 -18.71 14.70
CA LYS A 88 -23.60 -19.93 14.73
C LYS A 88 -22.41 -19.77 15.70
N SER A 89 -21.72 -20.87 15.99
CA SER A 89 -20.50 -20.80 16.82
C SER A 89 -19.35 -20.11 16.06
N PRO A 90 -18.39 -19.50 16.78
CA PRO A 90 -17.18 -18.95 16.18
C PRO A 90 -16.45 -19.93 15.24
N GLU A 91 -16.31 -21.20 15.65
CA GLU A 91 -15.65 -22.25 14.86
C GLU A 91 -16.37 -22.52 13.54
N ALA A 92 -17.71 -22.52 13.55
CA ALA A 92 -18.50 -22.68 12.34
C ALA A 92 -18.29 -21.50 11.36
N TYR A 93 -18.06 -20.28 11.87
CA TYR A 93 -17.72 -19.14 11.01
C TYR A 93 -16.28 -19.19 10.51
N LEU A 94 -15.31 -19.70 11.29
CA LEU A 94 -13.95 -19.98 10.80
C LEU A 94 -13.98 -20.95 9.62
N GLU A 95 -14.73 -22.06 9.73
CA GLU A 95 -14.87 -23.05 8.65
C GLU A 95 -15.48 -22.44 7.38
N VAL A 96 -16.50 -21.58 7.52
CA VAL A 96 -17.09 -20.85 6.37
C VAL A 96 -16.04 -19.96 5.71
N MET A 97 -15.29 -19.18 6.49
CA MET A 97 -14.27 -18.28 5.95
C MET A 97 -13.11 -19.04 5.29
N GLU A 98 -12.70 -20.18 5.84
CA GLU A 98 -11.58 -21.01 5.36
C GLU A 98 -11.90 -21.66 4.00
N ASN A 99 -13.10 -22.21 3.86
CA ASN A 99 -13.57 -22.79 2.59
C ASN A 99 -13.60 -21.74 1.46
N GLU A 100 -13.94 -20.50 1.78
CA GLU A 100 -13.96 -19.39 0.82
C GLU A 100 -12.56 -18.85 0.49
N GLU A 101 -11.62 -18.84 1.45
CA GLU A 101 -10.24 -18.40 1.24
C GLU A 101 -9.48 -19.35 0.29
N HIS A 102 -9.70 -20.66 0.41
CA HIS A 102 -9.10 -21.68 -0.48
C HIS A 102 -9.56 -21.58 -1.94
N ILE A 103 -10.76 -21.06 -2.22
CA ILE A 103 -11.25 -20.86 -3.59
C ILE A 103 -10.47 -19.72 -4.28
N ASN A 104 -9.96 -18.76 -3.52
CA ASN A 104 -9.35 -17.53 -4.05
C ASN A 104 -7.81 -17.57 -4.15
N SER A 105 -7.14 -18.59 -3.58
CA SER A 105 -5.67 -18.65 -3.54
C SER A 105 -4.98 -19.10 -4.83
N ASN A 106 -5.73 -19.43 -5.89
CA ASN A 106 -5.19 -19.95 -7.16
C ASN A 106 -4.86 -18.86 -8.21
N GLU A 107 -4.71 -17.60 -7.81
CA GLU A 107 -4.29 -16.54 -8.75
C GLU A 107 -2.77 -16.51 -8.92
N THR A 108 -2.27 -17.24 -9.92
CA THR A 108 -0.91 -17.11 -10.45
C THR A 108 -0.62 -15.66 -10.90
N SER A 109 0.62 -15.20 -10.67
CA SER A 109 1.11 -13.93 -11.22
C SER A 109 0.84 -13.85 -12.73
N SER A 110 0.20 -12.77 -13.18
CA SER A 110 -0.14 -12.61 -14.59
C SER A 110 1.15 -12.51 -15.41
N LYS A 111 1.21 -13.21 -16.55
CA LYS A 111 2.34 -13.08 -17.51
C LYS A 111 2.63 -11.60 -17.85
N LEU A 112 1.60 -10.75 -17.85
CA LEU A 112 1.74 -9.31 -18.04
C LEU A 112 2.55 -8.64 -16.92
N ASP A 113 2.34 -9.02 -15.66
CA ASP A 113 3.03 -8.46 -14.50
C ASP A 113 4.52 -8.80 -14.50
N VAL A 114 4.85 -10.02 -14.92
CA VAL A 114 6.24 -10.47 -15.09
C VAL A 114 6.94 -9.66 -16.18
N ILE A 115 6.31 -9.50 -17.35
CA ILE A 115 6.86 -8.72 -18.45
C ILE A 115 7.03 -7.25 -18.05
N MET A 116 6.02 -6.65 -17.42
CA MET A 116 6.09 -5.26 -16.96
C MET A 116 7.18 -5.07 -15.91
N SER A 117 7.29 -5.97 -14.93
CA SER A 117 8.33 -5.88 -13.89
C SER A 117 9.72 -5.98 -14.48
N LYS A 118 9.94 -6.82 -15.51
CA LYS A 118 11.20 -6.87 -16.26
C LYS A 118 11.54 -5.51 -16.86
N TRP A 119 10.62 -4.91 -17.63
CA TRP A 119 10.86 -3.61 -18.27
C TRP A 119 11.06 -2.47 -17.27
N LEU A 120 10.26 -2.45 -16.20
CA LEU A 120 10.38 -1.46 -15.13
C LEU A 120 11.69 -1.62 -14.38
N SER A 121 12.13 -2.84 -14.06
CA SER A 121 13.41 -3.05 -13.39
C SER A 121 14.59 -2.53 -14.22
N ALA A 122 14.60 -2.76 -15.53
CA ALA A 122 15.65 -2.25 -16.42
C ALA A 122 15.63 -0.72 -16.55
N PHE A 123 14.43 -0.12 -16.64
CA PHE A 123 14.29 1.33 -16.75
C PHE A 123 14.49 2.05 -15.41
N MET A 124 14.12 1.45 -14.29
CA MET A 124 14.17 2.10 -12.98
C MET A 124 15.49 1.84 -12.25
N ASP A 125 16.40 1.06 -12.82
CA ASP A 125 17.74 0.87 -12.27
C ASP A 125 18.48 2.22 -12.10
N GLU A 126 18.97 2.48 -10.89
CA GLU A 126 19.69 3.70 -10.53
C GLU A 126 21.21 3.51 -10.65
N GLY A 127 21.67 2.72 -11.63
CA GLY A 127 23.08 2.49 -11.93
C GLY A 127 23.71 1.31 -11.18
N LEU A 128 22.91 0.36 -10.69
CA LEU A 128 23.41 -0.87 -10.07
C LEU A 128 23.76 -1.93 -11.11
N ALA A 129 23.04 -1.94 -12.23
CA ALA A 129 23.33 -2.85 -13.34
C ALA A 129 24.59 -2.40 -14.10
N GLU A 130 25.46 -3.36 -14.43
CA GLU A 130 26.63 -3.12 -15.28
C GLU A 130 26.21 -2.64 -16.68
N TRP A 131 25.06 -3.10 -17.16
CA TRP A 131 24.51 -2.76 -18.47
C TRP A 131 23.24 -1.94 -18.31
N GLN A 132 23.26 -0.71 -18.82
CA GLN A 132 22.09 0.18 -18.78
C GLN A 132 21.13 -0.09 -19.96
N MET A 133 19.84 0.14 -19.71
CA MET A 133 18.83 0.12 -20.77
C MET A 133 19.14 1.21 -21.83
N PRO A 134 19.26 0.87 -23.12
CA PRO A 134 19.46 1.87 -24.17
C PRO A 134 18.30 2.87 -24.27
N PHE A 135 18.61 4.10 -24.66
CA PHE A 135 17.64 5.19 -24.94
C PHE A 135 16.86 5.70 -23.73
N LYS A 136 17.31 5.35 -22.51
CA LYS A 136 16.65 5.71 -21.25
C LYS A 136 16.44 7.22 -21.09
N GLU A 137 17.36 8.02 -21.63
CA GLU A 137 17.31 9.49 -21.67
C GLU A 137 16.12 10.06 -22.43
N LYS A 138 15.47 9.26 -23.28
CA LYS A 138 14.27 9.65 -24.03
C LYS A 138 12.97 9.40 -23.24
N GLY A 139 13.07 8.84 -22.04
CA GLY A 139 11.94 8.45 -21.20
C GLY A 139 11.40 7.05 -21.48
N PHE A 140 10.57 6.55 -20.57
CA PHE A 140 10.19 5.13 -20.53
C PHE A 140 9.51 4.62 -21.79
N TYR A 141 8.44 5.28 -22.24
CA TYR A 141 7.69 4.83 -23.42
C TYR A 141 8.55 4.86 -24.69
N ALA A 142 9.32 5.93 -24.89
CA ALA A 142 10.18 6.07 -26.07
C ALA A 142 11.30 5.02 -26.09
N ALA A 143 11.94 4.76 -24.95
CA ALA A 143 12.96 3.73 -24.84
C ALA A 143 12.37 2.32 -25.06
N TRP A 144 11.23 2.02 -24.43
CA TRP A 144 10.52 0.77 -24.63
C TRP A 144 10.12 0.55 -26.08
N LYS A 145 9.56 1.56 -26.76
CA LYS A 145 9.17 1.48 -28.17
C LYS A 145 10.32 1.04 -29.08
N GLN A 146 11.53 1.53 -28.85
CA GLN A 146 12.70 1.17 -29.67
C GLN A 146 13.19 -0.26 -29.43
N LEU A 147 13.00 -0.77 -28.20
CA LEU A 147 13.54 -2.05 -27.77
C LEU A 147 12.52 -3.20 -27.83
N ALA A 148 11.23 -2.90 -27.75
CA ALA A 148 10.15 -3.88 -27.68
C ALA A 148 10.13 -4.84 -28.89
N VAL A 149 10.56 -4.38 -30.07
CA VAL A 149 10.65 -5.23 -31.27
C VAL A 149 11.60 -6.43 -31.11
N TYR A 150 12.58 -6.34 -30.21
CA TYR A 150 13.59 -7.38 -29.96
C TYR A 150 13.21 -8.33 -28.81
N ASP A 151 12.16 -8.01 -28.05
CA ASP A 151 11.75 -8.79 -26.90
C ASP A 151 10.93 -10.01 -27.31
N LYS A 152 11.45 -11.19 -26.97
CA LYS A 152 10.89 -12.48 -27.36
C LYS A 152 9.60 -12.81 -26.61
N ASP A 153 9.33 -12.18 -25.47
CA ASP A 153 8.12 -12.43 -24.69
C ASP A 153 6.83 -12.03 -25.43
N PHE A 154 6.95 -11.16 -26.44
CA PHE A 154 5.85 -10.70 -27.30
C PHE A 154 5.52 -11.66 -28.46
N GLY A 155 6.33 -12.70 -28.68
CA GLY A 155 6.07 -13.67 -29.75
C GLY A 155 6.07 -13.06 -31.16
N LYS A 156 5.25 -13.63 -32.06
CA LYS A 156 5.09 -13.17 -33.44
C LYS A 156 3.62 -12.79 -33.71
N PRO A 157 3.34 -11.71 -34.45
CA PRO A 157 4.30 -10.72 -34.96
C PRO A 157 4.92 -9.90 -33.82
N SER A 158 6.13 -9.36 -34.01
CA SER A 158 6.76 -8.46 -33.04
C SER A 158 6.09 -7.08 -33.07
N LEU A 159 6.18 -6.31 -31.98
CA LEU A 159 5.70 -4.93 -31.89
C LEU A 159 6.53 -3.99 -32.77
N LYS A 160 6.13 -3.80 -34.04
CA LYS A 160 6.86 -2.97 -35.03
C LYS A 160 6.26 -1.59 -35.29
N HIS A 161 4.95 -1.44 -35.14
CA HIS A 161 4.22 -0.23 -35.53
C HIS A 161 3.54 0.38 -34.30
N LEU A 162 4.36 0.89 -33.38
CA LEU A 162 3.90 1.55 -32.16
C LEU A 162 3.75 3.06 -32.40
N PRO A 163 2.71 3.71 -31.84
CA PRO A 163 2.54 5.16 -31.94
C PRO A 163 3.74 5.97 -31.44
N GLU A 164 3.84 7.23 -31.87
CA GLU A 164 4.95 8.11 -31.47
C GLU A 164 4.91 8.48 -30.00
N THR A 165 3.71 8.68 -29.44
CA THR A 165 3.53 9.10 -28.04
C THR A 165 2.76 8.06 -27.21
N SER A 166 2.99 8.06 -25.90
CA SER A 166 2.27 7.19 -24.94
C SER A 166 0.77 7.46 -24.96
N ILE A 167 0.33 8.72 -25.01
CA ILE A 167 -1.08 9.07 -25.15
C ILE A 167 -1.72 8.53 -26.43
N GLU A 168 -1.00 8.48 -27.56
CA GLU A 168 -1.52 7.91 -28.80
C GLU A 168 -1.64 6.40 -28.73
N ALA A 169 -0.70 5.72 -28.08
CA ALA A 169 -0.79 4.29 -27.79
C ALA A 169 -2.02 3.98 -26.93
N LEU A 170 -2.27 4.78 -25.88
CA LEU A 170 -3.47 4.66 -25.06
C LEU A 170 -4.75 4.86 -25.88
N VAL A 171 -4.83 5.92 -26.68
CA VAL A 171 -6.00 6.18 -27.54
C VAL A 171 -6.24 5.01 -28.50
N GLN A 172 -5.19 4.47 -29.11
CA GLN A 172 -5.31 3.34 -30.04
C GLN A 172 -5.85 2.08 -29.34
N VAL A 173 -5.28 1.71 -28.19
CA VAL A 173 -5.70 0.51 -27.44
C VAL A 173 -7.12 0.66 -26.92
N LEU A 174 -7.46 1.80 -26.31
CA LEU A 174 -8.80 2.05 -25.76
C LEU A 174 -9.88 2.05 -26.86
N ASN A 175 -9.57 2.58 -28.04
CA ASN A 175 -10.47 2.53 -29.20
C ASN A 175 -10.68 1.09 -29.69
N ALA A 176 -9.61 0.30 -29.78
CA ALA A 176 -9.68 -1.07 -30.28
C ALA A 176 -10.59 -1.96 -29.42
N HIS A 177 -10.62 -1.71 -28.11
CA HIS A 177 -11.46 -2.44 -27.15
C HIS A 177 -12.78 -1.72 -26.80
N GLN A 178 -13.07 -0.57 -27.42
CA GLN A 178 -14.27 0.23 -27.14
C GLN A 178 -14.47 0.58 -25.65
N ILE A 179 -13.37 0.73 -24.91
CA ILE A 179 -13.42 1.04 -23.48
C ILE A 179 -14.05 2.41 -23.28
N THR A 180 -15.06 2.47 -22.41
CA THR A 180 -15.73 3.71 -22.03
C THR A 180 -15.46 4.10 -20.57
N ASN A 181 -15.24 3.12 -19.68
CA ASN A 181 -14.90 3.37 -18.27
C ASN A 181 -13.38 3.38 -18.06
N TYR A 182 -12.72 4.48 -18.42
CA TYR A 182 -11.26 4.61 -18.27
C TYR A 182 -10.80 4.49 -16.81
N ASN A 183 -11.56 5.05 -15.86
CA ASN A 183 -11.18 5.08 -14.45
C ASN A 183 -10.99 3.68 -13.86
N GLU A 184 -11.89 2.75 -14.20
CA GLU A 184 -11.87 1.39 -13.66
C GLU A 184 -10.72 0.57 -14.24
N VAL A 185 -10.54 0.62 -15.57
CA VAL A 185 -9.42 -0.03 -16.27
C VAL A 185 -8.08 0.51 -15.77
N PHE A 186 -7.94 1.84 -15.70
CA PHE A 186 -6.69 2.43 -15.22
C PHE A 186 -6.45 2.09 -13.75
N SER A 187 -7.45 2.16 -12.88
CA SER A 187 -7.28 1.81 -11.46
C SER A 187 -6.81 0.36 -11.30
N ALA A 188 -7.40 -0.58 -12.03
CA ALA A 188 -6.98 -1.98 -12.00
C ALA A 188 -5.54 -2.19 -12.51
N HIS A 189 -5.17 -1.54 -13.63
CA HIS A 189 -3.83 -1.70 -14.20
C HIS A 189 -2.74 -0.98 -13.41
N ILE A 190 -3.03 0.15 -12.76
CA ILE A 190 -2.08 0.83 -11.86
C ILE A 190 -1.93 0.01 -10.57
N ALA A 191 -3.02 -0.55 -10.03
CA ALA A 191 -3.02 -1.36 -8.80
C ALA A 191 -2.32 -2.71 -8.94
N ALA A 192 -2.32 -3.29 -10.14
CA ALA A 192 -1.69 -4.60 -10.40
C ALA A 192 -0.19 -4.65 -10.07
N LEU A 193 0.51 -3.51 -10.16
CA LEU A 193 1.92 -3.37 -9.76
C LEU A 193 2.08 -2.15 -8.86
N SER A 194 1.27 -2.09 -7.79
CA SER A 194 1.19 -0.94 -6.87
C SER A 194 2.54 -0.48 -6.31
N GLY A 195 3.49 -1.39 -6.08
CA GLY A 195 4.85 -1.02 -5.66
C GLY A 195 5.60 -0.21 -6.72
N TRP A 196 5.53 -0.62 -7.99
CA TRP A 196 6.17 0.11 -9.10
C TRP A 196 5.48 1.44 -9.38
N THR A 197 4.15 1.45 -9.43
CA THR A 197 3.39 2.68 -9.73
C THR A 197 3.45 3.68 -8.59
N GLY A 198 3.48 3.22 -7.34
CA GLY A 198 3.76 4.05 -6.18
C GLY A 198 5.17 4.65 -6.21
N TYR A 199 6.17 3.94 -6.74
CA TYR A 199 7.52 4.47 -6.92
C TYR A 199 7.64 5.43 -8.11
N ILE A 200 6.91 5.22 -9.20
CA ILE A 200 6.77 6.20 -10.28
C ILE A 200 6.18 7.51 -9.72
N LYS A 201 5.10 7.41 -8.92
CA LYS A 201 4.50 8.55 -8.22
C LYS A 201 5.53 9.28 -7.35
N HIS A 202 6.29 8.55 -6.55
CA HIS A 202 7.37 9.14 -5.73
C HIS A 202 8.38 9.93 -6.56
N ARG A 203 8.87 9.36 -7.68
CA ARG A 203 9.85 10.01 -8.56
C ARG A 203 9.31 11.31 -9.16
N ILE A 204 8.02 11.33 -9.53
CA ILE A 204 7.33 12.51 -10.05
C ILE A 204 7.18 13.56 -8.94
N ASP A 205 6.60 13.19 -7.80
CA ASP A 205 6.29 14.11 -6.69
C ASP A 205 7.54 14.78 -6.12
N THR A 206 8.64 14.03 -5.99
CA THR A 206 9.91 14.54 -5.49
C THR A 206 10.79 15.18 -6.55
N ASN A 207 10.41 15.05 -7.84
CA ASN A 207 11.23 15.42 -8.98
C ASN A 207 12.70 14.96 -8.83
N SER A 208 12.89 13.70 -8.42
CA SER A 208 14.21 13.12 -8.14
C SER A 208 15.22 13.34 -9.29
N ILE A 209 16.53 13.30 -8.99
CA ILE A 209 17.59 13.42 -10.01
C ILE A 209 17.37 12.40 -11.14
N TRP A 210 17.02 11.17 -10.77
CA TRP A 210 16.71 10.14 -11.74
C TRP A 210 15.47 10.48 -12.58
N GLN A 211 14.42 11.07 -12.01
CA GLN A 211 13.24 11.54 -12.77
C GLN A 211 13.61 12.62 -13.79
N GLN A 212 14.47 13.55 -13.43
CA GLN A 212 14.93 14.62 -14.33
C GLN A 212 15.76 14.05 -15.49
N GLN A 213 16.62 13.07 -15.21
CA GLN A 213 17.50 12.48 -16.23
C GLN A 213 16.80 11.43 -17.11
N PHE A 214 15.91 10.63 -16.52
CA PHE A 214 15.27 9.46 -17.16
C PHE A 214 13.78 9.43 -16.84
N PRO A 215 12.97 10.30 -17.46
CA PRO A 215 11.59 10.51 -17.05
C PRO A 215 10.70 9.28 -17.30
N ILE A 216 9.81 9.02 -16.35
CA ILE A 216 8.72 8.06 -16.48
C ILE A 216 7.46 8.65 -15.84
N THR A 217 6.32 8.41 -16.48
CA THR A 217 5.01 8.83 -15.98
C THR A 217 4.07 7.63 -15.81
N ILE A 218 2.96 7.82 -15.07
CA ILE A 218 1.88 6.82 -15.02
C ILE A 218 1.25 6.63 -16.41
N GLU A 219 1.23 7.68 -17.24
CA GLU A 219 0.82 7.59 -18.64
C GLU A 219 1.70 6.61 -19.42
N ASP A 220 3.03 6.73 -19.31
CA ASP A 220 3.97 5.82 -19.98
C ASP A 220 3.79 4.38 -19.50
N TYR A 221 3.66 4.18 -18.18
CA TYR A 221 3.39 2.88 -17.59
C TYR A 221 2.11 2.24 -18.16
N LEU A 222 1.01 2.99 -18.19
CA LEU A 222 -0.27 2.51 -18.73
C LEU A 222 -0.19 2.25 -20.23
N ALA A 223 0.45 3.15 -20.99
CA ALA A 223 0.62 3.01 -22.44
C ALA A 223 1.35 1.71 -22.78
N VAL A 224 2.47 1.43 -22.11
CA VAL A 224 3.23 0.20 -22.30
C VAL A 224 2.41 -1.02 -21.87
N ARG A 225 1.86 -1.01 -20.65
CA ARG A 225 1.13 -2.15 -20.08
C ARG A 225 -0.09 -2.54 -20.91
N LEU A 226 -0.93 -1.57 -21.27
CA LEU A 226 -2.15 -1.83 -22.05
C LEU A 226 -1.83 -2.23 -23.49
N THR A 227 -0.76 -1.69 -24.07
CA THR A 227 -0.30 -2.12 -25.39
C THR A 227 0.17 -3.57 -25.38
N ILE A 228 0.93 -3.98 -24.36
CA ILE A 228 1.36 -5.38 -24.19
C ILE A 228 0.16 -6.29 -23.97
N ALA A 229 -0.78 -5.90 -23.10
CA ALA A 229 -1.99 -6.67 -22.84
C ALA A 229 -2.81 -6.87 -24.13
N ASN A 230 -3.04 -5.80 -24.89
CA ASN A 230 -3.71 -5.85 -26.19
C ASN A 230 -2.97 -6.77 -27.19
N HIS A 231 -1.64 -6.65 -27.29
CA HIS A 231 -0.83 -7.46 -28.19
C HIS A 231 -0.87 -8.95 -27.86
N LEU A 232 -0.90 -9.29 -26.57
CA LEU A 232 -0.98 -10.67 -26.09
C LEU A 232 -2.42 -11.21 -26.04
N GLY A 233 -3.42 -10.43 -26.47
CA GLY A 233 -4.82 -10.84 -26.44
C GLY A 233 -5.39 -11.01 -25.04
N MET A 234 -4.84 -10.31 -24.05
CA MET A 234 -5.32 -10.34 -22.66
C MET A 234 -6.47 -9.35 -22.48
N SER A 235 -7.43 -9.68 -21.61
CA SER A 235 -8.50 -8.75 -21.25
C SER A 235 -7.94 -7.50 -20.58
N LEU A 236 -8.42 -6.33 -21.00
CA LEU A 236 -8.11 -5.04 -20.38
C LEU A 236 -9.07 -4.70 -19.23
N GLU A 237 -10.29 -5.23 -19.30
CA GLU A 237 -11.25 -5.16 -18.22
C GLU A 237 -10.99 -6.37 -17.32
N GLN A 238 -10.52 -6.13 -16.08
CA GLN A 238 -10.42 -7.19 -15.10
C GLN A 238 -11.81 -7.51 -14.58
N GLU A 239 -12.18 -8.81 -14.56
CA GLU A 239 -13.41 -9.25 -13.91
C GLU A 239 -13.32 -8.90 -12.43
N ILE A 240 -14.04 -7.86 -12.01
CA ILE A 240 -14.12 -7.52 -10.59
C ILE A 240 -15.02 -8.57 -9.95
N HIS A 241 -14.40 -9.58 -9.32
CA HIS A 241 -15.08 -10.56 -8.47
C HIS A 241 -15.64 -9.89 -7.20
N THR A 242 -16.65 -9.04 -7.38
CA THR A 242 -17.23 -8.17 -6.34
C THR A 242 -18.16 -8.91 -5.39
N THR A 243 -18.92 -9.89 -5.89
CA THR A 243 -20.10 -10.39 -5.17
C THR A 243 -19.79 -11.42 -4.08
N LYS A 244 -18.77 -12.27 -4.24
CA LYS A 244 -18.38 -13.27 -3.23
C LYS A 244 -17.40 -12.73 -2.18
N LYS A 245 -16.53 -11.79 -2.55
CA LYS A 245 -15.51 -11.20 -1.66
C LYS A 245 -16.13 -10.31 -0.56
N ALA A 246 -17.30 -9.72 -0.83
CA ALA A 246 -17.97 -8.80 0.10
C ALA A 246 -18.50 -9.48 1.38
N ILE A 247 -19.02 -10.72 1.29
CA ILE A 247 -19.60 -11.44 2.44
C ILE A 247 -18.50 -11.91 3.41
N ASN A 248 -17.39 -12.44 2.88
CA ASN A 248 -16.24 -12.89 3.67
C ASN A 248 -15.59 -11.74 4.45
N ASN A 249 -15.43 -10.58 3.80
CA ASN A 249 -14.87 -9.38 4.43
C ASN A 249 -15.71 -8.92 5.62
N GLY A 250 -17.03 -9.09 5.59
CA GLY A 250 -17.91 -8.77 6.73
C GLY A 250 -17.60 -9.62 7.96
N LEU A 251 -17.48 -10.95 7.79
CA LEU A 251 -17.10 -11.84 8.90
C LEU A 251 -15.69 -11.53 9.41
N LYS A 252 -14.70 -11.44 8.53
CA LYS A 252 -13.32 -11.09 8.91
C LYS A 252 -13.24 -9.74 9.64
N HIS A 253 -14.07 -8.78 9.26
CA HIS A 253 -14.16 -7.48 9.92
C HIS A 253 -14.71 -7.59 11.35
N LEU A 254 -15.75 -8.39 11.58
CA LEU A 254 -16.29 -8.62 12.94
C LEU A 254 -15.27 -9.32 13.85
N TRP A 255 -14.52 -10.28 13.31
CA TRP A 255 -13.43 -10.95 14.02
C TRP A 255 -12.31 -9.97 14.38
N LEU A 256 -11.94 -9.07 13.47
CA LEU A 256 -10.97 -8.01 13.75
C LEU A 256 -11.49 -7.07 14.87
N LYS A 257 -12.75 -6.62 14.80
CA LYS A 257 -13.37 -5.81 15.86
C LYS A 257 -13.34 -6.52 17.22
N ALA A 258 -13.60 -7.81 17.27
CA ALA A 258 -13.54 -8.59 18.51
C ALA A 258 -12.10 -8.68 19.05
N TRP A 259 -11.12 -8.84 18.18
CA TRP A 259 -9.70 -8.83 18.56
C TRP A 259 -9.29 -7.46 19.14
N GLU A 260 -9.61 -6.38 18.45
CA GLU A 260 -9.33 -5.02 18.91
C GLU A 260 -10.01 -4.72 20.25
N ALA A 261 -11.29 -5.09 20.41
CA ALA A 261 -12.02 -4.91 21.66
C ALA A 261 -11.40 -5.74 22.80
N THR A 262 -10.95 -6.97 22.53
CA THR A 262 -10.25 -7.81 23.52
C THR A 262 -8.96 -7.15 23.98
N PHE A 263 -8.15 -6.68 23.04
CA PHE A 263 -6.91 -5.97 23.33
C PHE A 263 -7.18 -4.68 24.15
N GLN A 264 -8.14 -3.86 23.72
CA GLN A 264 -8.49 -2.62 24.41
C GLN A 264 -8.98 -2.88 25.83
N ASN A 265 -9.85 -3.87 26.03
CA ASN A 265 -10.37 -4.22 27.35
C ASN A 265 -9.26 -4.71 28.29
N ARG A 266 -8.32 -5.52 27.79
CA ARG A 266 -7.13 -5.95 28.54
C ARG A 266 -6.25 -4.77 28.91
N LEU A 267 -5.92 -3.92 27.93
CA LEU A 267 -5.09 -2.74 28.16
C LEU A 267 -5.73 -1.82 29.21
N VAL A 268 -7.02 -1.54 29.10
CA VAL A 268 -7.75 -0.71 30.07
C VAL A 268 -7.77 -1.37 31.46
N SER A 269 -7.98 -2.68 31.53
CA SER A 269 -7.93 -3.44 32.79
C SER A 269 -6.55 -3.35 33.44
N ASP A 270 -5.48 -3.56 32.67
CA ASP A 270 -4.09 -3.51 33.14
C ASP A 270 -3.70 -2.11 33.63
N LEU A 271 -4.11 -1.07 32.91
CA LEU A 271 -3.90 0.32 33.31
C LEU A 271 -4.64 0.64 34.62
N LYS A 272 -5.88 0.16 34.80
CA LYS A 272 -6.61 0.31 36.06
C LYS A 272 -5.94 -0.46 37.21
N ALA A 273 -5.53 -1.71 36.98
CA ALA A 273 -4.87 -2.54 37.98
C ALA A 273 -3.53 -1.94 38.45
N LYS A 274 -2.74 -1.37 37.52
CA LYS A 274 -1.48 -0.67 37.84
C LYS A 274 -1.72 0.64 38.61
N ASN A 275 -2.74 1.42 38.23
CA ASN A 275 -3.11 2.62 38.99
C ASN A 275 -3.58 2.30 40.42
N ILE A 276 -4.28 1.18 40.63
CA ILE A 276 -4.72 0.74 41.97
C ILE A 276 -3.55 0.19 42.80
N SER A 277 -2.56 -0.44 42.16
CA SER A 277 -1.36 -0.97 42.83
C SER A 277 -0.33 0.12 43.20
N ASN A 278 -0.47 1.33 42.64
CA ASN A 278 0.30 2.52 43.00
C ASN A 278 -0.30 3.30 44.19
N ASN A 279 -0.89 2.61 45.17
CA ASN A 279 -0.94 3.19 46.51
C ASN A 279 0.51 3.42 46.95
N PRO A 280 0.91 4.64 47.35
CA PRO A 280 2.30 4.95 47.62
C PRO A 280 2.72 4.22 48.90
N THR A 281 3.22 2.99 48.76
CA THR A 281 4.28 2.55 49.64
C THR A 281 5.43 3.47 49.32
N VAL A 282 5.74 4.36 50.27
CA VAL A 282 6.84 5.32 50.19
C VAL A 282 8.13 4.53 50.01
N LYS A 283 8.46 4.17 48.78
CA LYS A 283 9.82 3.87 48.38
C LYS A 283 10.45 5.23 48.18
N ASN A 284 11.53 5.49 48.91
CA ASN A 284 12.44 6.61 48.66
C ASN A 284 13.07 6.43 47.26
N VAL A 285 12.28 6.62 46.21
CA VAL A 285 12.78 6.78 44.85
C VAL A 285 13.15 8.24 44.75
N ILE A 286 14.43 8.51 44.57
CA ILE A 286 14.93 9.86 44.31
C ILE A 286 14.27 10.29 42.99
N GLU A 287 13.54 11.42 43.00
CA GLU A 287 12.95 11.95 41.76
C GLU A 287 14.05 12.20 40.73
N PRO A 288 13.86 11.83 39.45
CA PRO A 288 14.87 12.05 38.42
C PRO A 288 15.12 13.56 38.23
N ASP A 289 16.38 13.92 37.99
CA ASP A 289 16.80 15.29 37.71
C ASP A 289 16.19 15.81 36.39
N ALA A 290 15.92 14.91 35.44
CA ALA A 290 15.15 15.19 34.23
C ALA A 290 14.51 13.93 33.65
N GLN A 291 13.36 14.12 33.00
CA GLN A 291 12.69 13.11 32.18
C GLN A 291 12.75 13.53 30.70
N MET A 292 13.09 12.59 29.82
CA MET A 292 13.24 12.86 28.39
C MET A 292 12.44 11.86 27.56
N VAL A 293 11.78 12.33 26.51
CA VAL A 293 11.03 11.48 25.58
C VAL A 293 11.77 11.40 24.26
N PHE A 294 12.09 10.18 23.83
CA PHE A 294 12.76 9.89 22.58
C PHE A 294 11.81 9.15 21.63
N CYS A 295 12.11 9.17 20.33
CA CYS A 295 11.43 8.30 19.38
C CYS A 295 11.61 6.83 19.80
N ILE A 296 10.57 6.02 19.65
CA ILE A 296 10.57 4.57 19.94
C ILE A 296 11.48 3.78 18.96
N ASP A 297 12.01 4.44 17.95
CA ASP A 297 13.01 3.90 17.03
C ASP A 297 14.20 3.30 17.80
N THR A 298 14.57 2.07 17.46
CA THR A 298 15.62 1.30 18.13
C THR A 298 16.99 1.99 18.08
N ARG A 299 17.23 2.90 17.14
CA ARG A 299 18.45 3.70 17.08
C ARG A 299 18.56 4.71 18.24
N SER A 300 17.43 5.18 18.77
CA SER A 300 17.41 6.06 19.94
C SER A 300 17.77 5.31 21.23
N GLU A 301 17.67 3.98 21.25
CA GLU A 301 17.91 3.17 22.45
C GLU A 301 19.33 3.35 22.99
N MET A 302 20.33 3.41 22.11
CA MET A 302 21.73 3.63 22.51
C MET A 302 21.90 4.99 23.22
N ILE A 303 21.24 6.03 22.72
CA ILE A 303 21.28 7.38 23.29
C ILE A 303 20.57 7.38 24.65
N ARG A 304 19.39 6.78 24.73
CA ARG A 304 18.61 6.65 25.97
C ARG A 304 19.39 5.98 27.08
N ARG A 305 20.03 4.84 26.79
CA ARG A 305 20.85 4.11 27.77
C ARG A 305 22.06 4.90 28.22
N HIS A 306 22.67 5.68 27.32
CA HIS A 306 23.79 6.55 27.70
C HIS A 306 23.34 7.69 28.62
N VAL A 307 22.16 8.30 28.36
CA VAL A 307 21.57 9.34 29.22
C VAL A 307 21.22 8.79 30.59
N GLU A 308 20.53 7.65 30.66
CA GLU A 308 20.17 7.00 31.95
C GLU A 308 21.41 6.58 32.75
N ALA A 309 22.49 6.18 32.08
CA ALA A 309 23.75 5.80 32.74
C ALA A 309 24.57 7.00 33.23
N ALA A 310 24.34 8.20 32.70
CA ALA A 310 25.12 9.40 33.00
C ALA A 310 24.70 10.11 34.30
N GLY A 311 23.52 9.78 34.86
CA GLY A 311 23.01 10.44 36.04
C GLY A 311 21.62 9.96 36.43
N ASN A 312 20.96 10.73 37.29
CA ASN A 312 19.61 10.44 37.74
C ASN A 312 18.58 10.90 36.69
N TYR A 313 18.68 10.36 35.48
CA TYR A 313 17.82 10.71 34.34
C TYR A 313 16.93 9.52 33.96
N GLU A 314 15.70 9.81 33.53
CA GLU A 314 14.75 8.79 33.06
C GLU A 314 14.33 9.07 31.62
N THR A 315 14.25 8.01 30.79
CA THR A 315 13.88 8.17 29.39
C THR A 315 12.67 7.32 28.97
N PHE A 316 11.80 7.90 28.16
CA PHE A 316 10.62 7.24 27.60
C PHE A 316 10.74 7.12 26.08
N GLY A 317 10.09 6.11 25.51
CA GLY A 317 9.95 5.94 24.07
C GLY A 317 8.55 6.35 23.62
N TYR A 318 8.46 7.08 22.51
CA TYR A 318 7.20 7.51 21.89
C TYR A 318 7.19 7.22 20.39
N ALA A 319 6.07 6.69 19.88
CA ALA A 319 5.96 6.31 18.47
C ALA A 319 5.52 7.50 17.60
N GLY A 320 6.35 7.89 16.64
CA GLY A 320 6.01 8.91 15.63
C GLY A 320 6.12 10.35 16.14
N PHE A 321 5.86 11.32 15.25
CA PHE A 321 5.92 12.76 15.51
C PHE A 321 5.30 13.10 16.87
N PHE A 322 5.92 13.97 17.65
CA PHE A 322 5.48 14.38 18.99
C PHE A 322 4.05 14.99 19.05
N GLY A 323 3.31 15.00 17.94
CA GLY A 323 1.98 15.61 17.84
C GLY A 323 2.02 17.12 18.04
N ILE A 324 3.20 17.72 18.01
CA ILE A 324 3.40 19.14 18.21
C ILE A 324 3.17 19.80 16.85
N ALA A 325 2.07 20.55 16.74
CA ALA A 325 1.93 21.54 15.68
C ALA A 325 3.09 22.53 15.82
N ALA A 326 3.96 22.56 14.82
CA ALA A 326 5.14 23.41 14.79
C ALA A 326 5.23 24.06 13.41
N ASP A 327 5.21 25.40 13.40
CA ASP A 327 5.59 26.18 12.24
C ASP A 327 7.11 26.08 12.08
N TYR A 328 7.57 25.51 10.98
CA TYR A 328 9.00 25.44 10.62
C TYR A 328 9.33 26.56 9.65
N GLN A 329 10.34 27.37 9.98
CA GLN A 329 10.92 28.35 9.06
C GLN A 329 12.37 27.96 8.76
N HIS A 330 12.67 27.72 7.48
CA HIS A 330 14.02 27.36 7.05
C HIS A 330 14.98 28.53 7.27
N TYR A 331 16.15 28.28 7.84
CA TYR A 331 17.07 29.37 8.27
C TYR A 331 17.68 30.16 7.10
N GLN A 332 17.70 29.60 5.90
CA GLN A 332 18.34 30.20 4.71
C GLN A 332 17.38 30.43 3.54
N GLU A 333 16.18 29.86 3.59
CA GLU A 333 15.21 29.92 2.49
C GLU A 333 13.90 30.46 3.05
N ASP A 334 13.16 31.22 2.24
CA ASP A 334 11.88 31.81 2.65
C ASP A 334 10.73 30.77 2.61
N ILE A 335 11.03 29.55 3.10
CA ILE A 335 10.12 28.43 3.19
C ILE A 335 9.60 28.35 4.61
N THR A 336 8.29 28.58 4.75
CA THR A 336 7.57 28.34 5.99
C THR A 336 6.62 27.17 5.80
N ILE A 337 6.82 26.09 6.56
CA ILE A 337 5.92 24.94 6.60
C ILE A 337 5.09 25.08 7.87
N LYS A 338 3.79 25.34 7.70
CA LYS A 338 2.84 25.42 8.81
C LYS A 338 2.10 24.11 8.96
N SER A 339 2.02 23.62 10.20
CA SER A 339 1.31 22.40 10.58
C SER A 339 -0.15 22.66 10.90
#